data_AF-A0A1C5G982-F1
#
_entry.id   AF-A0A1C5G982-F1
#
_cell.length_a   1.000
_cell.length_b   1.000
_cell.length_c   1.000
_cell.angle_alpha   90.00
_cell.angle_beta   90.00
_cell.angle_gamma   90.00
#
_symmetry.space_group_name_H-M   'P 1'
#
loop_
_entity.id
_entity.type
_entity.pdbx_description
1 polymer ?
#
loop_
_entity_poly.entity_id
_entity_poly.type
_entity_poly.pdbx_seq_one_letter_code
_entity_poly.pdbx_strand_id
1 'polypeptide(L)'
;MTHHAAAPTCLARPPLGPDDSPAGCAAARGVDGRPLHAAALKFFWGPMDCGKSTMALQMNHNHSRQGRRGLVTTRIDRSLGPQVTTRIGLAHEAVEVTDELDLRTLVRDTWAEGVRVDYLICDEASFYNLEHIEQMAELVDSYDVDVYAFGLATDFRSCLFPAAQRLFELADEVARIQVEVLCWCGREGLLNARVVDGRVVREGLQVVIGDTVDSAEVRYQVLCRRHYRAGELGPR
;
A
#
# COMPACT_ATOMS: atom_id res chain seq x y z
N MET A 1 -9.30 0.23 40.65
CA MET A 1 -9.99 0.95 39.56
C MET A 1 -9.16 0.77 38.31
N THR A 2 -9.56 -0.18 37.47
CA THR A 2 -8.89 -0.50 36.20
C THR A 2 -9.24 0.58 35.18
N HIS A 3 -8.25 1.33 34.73
CA HIS A 3 -8.39 2.21 33.57
C HIS A 3 -8.61 1.34 32.34
N HIS A 4 -9.87 1.23 31.90
CA HIS A 4 -10.16 0.84 30.52
C HIS A 4 -9.72 2.00 29.63
N ALA A 5 -8.57 1.85 28.96
CA ALA A 5 -8.30 2.61 27.76
C ALA A 5 -9.44 2.28 26.77
N ALA A 6 -10.25 3.28 26.42
CA ALA A 6 -11.28 3.12 25.40
C ALA A 6 -10.58 2.67 24.11
N ALA A 7 -11.04 1.58 23.51
CA ALA A 7 -10.57 1.18 22.19
C ALA A 7 -10.80 2.35 21.22
N PRO A 8 -9.80 2.76 20.42
CA PRO A 8 -10.01 3.81 19.44
C PRO A 8 -11.14 3.38 18.51
N THR A 9 -12.11 4.24 18.30
CA THR A 9 -13.18 4.02 17.33
C THR A 9 -12.58 4.08 15.94
N CYS A 10 -12.22 2.92 15.39
CA CYS A 10 -11.49 2.74 14.12
C CYS A 10 -12.13 3.41 12.88
N LEU A 11 -13.37 3.89 12.99
CA LEU A 11 -14.14 4.49 11.91
C LEU A 11 -14.72 5.87 12.26
N ALA A 12 -14.53 6.34 13.49
CA ALA A 12 -15.07 7.65 13.86
C ALA A 12 -14.15 8.74 13.31
N ARG A 13 -14.72 9.60 12.46
CA ARG A 13 -14.07 10.83 12.03
C ARG A 13 -13.60 11.62 13.26
N PRO A 14 -12.41 12.26 13.22
CA PRO A 14 -12.03 13.26 14.22
C PRO A 14 -13.15 14.31 14.34
N PRO A 15 -13.39 14.85 15.56
CA PRO A 15 -14.39 15.88 15.74
C PRO A 15 -14.06 17.08 14.84
N LEU A 16 -15.07 17.55 14.14
CA LEU A 16 -15.05 18.72 13.25
C LEU A 16 -14.40 19.92 13.94
N GLY A 17 -13.50 20.61 13.24
CA GLY A 17 -12.90 21.85 13.72
C GLY A 17 -13.92 22.99 13.80
N PRO A 18 -13.61 24.12 14.47
CA PRO A 18 -14.52 25.26 14.56
C PRO A 18 -14.88 25.90 13.21
N ASP A 19 -14.15 25.58 12.15
CA ASP A 19 -14.42 26.03 10.77
C ASP A 19 -15.22 25.00 9.93
N ASP A 20 -15.53 23.81 10.45
CA ASP A 20 -16.23 22.76 9.73
C ASP A 20 -17.76 22.85 9.94
N SER A 21 -18.49 23.26 8.89
CA SER A 21 -19.95 23.39 8.93
C SER A 21 -20.68 22.04 8.76
N PRO A 22 -21.69 21.72 9.60
CA PRO A 22 -22.51 20.49 9.48
C PRO A 22 -23.46 20.49 8.26
N ALA A 23 -23.51 21.57 7.48
CA ALA A 23 -24.31 21.66 6.26
C ALA A 23 -23.73 20.86 5.06
N GLY A 24 -22.54 20.27 5.19
CA GLY A 24 -21.83 19.56 4.11
C GLY A 24 -22.39 18.18 3.71
N CYS A 25 -23.45 17.66 4.36
CA CYS A 25 -24.04 16.35 4.03
C CYS A 25 -25.09 16.41 2.90
N ALA A 26 -25.29 17.58 2.28
CA ALA A 26 -26.03 17.67 1.03
C ALA A 26 -25.15 17.19 -0.12
N ALA A 27 -25.03 15.85 -0.28
CA ALA A 27 -24.34 15.13 -1.37
C ALA A 27 -23.47 16.07 -2.21
N ALA A 28 -22.31 16.42 -1.65
CA ALA A 28 -21.45 17.42 -2.24
C ALA A 28 -21.22 16.98 -3.69
N ARG A 29 -21.47 17.89 -4.62
CA ARG A 29 -21.36 17.62 -6.05
C ARG A 29 -19.93 17.95 -6.44
N GLY A 30 -19.29 17.09 -7.22
CA GLY A 30 -17.99 17.39 -7.81
C GLY A 30 -18.05 18.66 -8.66
N VAL A 31 -16.88 19.21 -9.00
CA VAL A 31 -16.76 20.39 -9.87
C VAL A 31 -17.47 20.19 -11.23
N ASP A 32 -17.68 18.94 -11.64
CA ASP A 32 -18.41 18.52 -12.84
C ASP A 32 -19.90 18.18 -12.61
N GLY A 33 -20.43 18.41 -11.39
CA GLY A 33 -21.84 18.21 -11.05
C GLY A 33 -22.26 16.78 -10.74
N ARG A 34 -21.33 15.81 -10.75
CA ARG A 34 -21.58 14.41 -10.36
C ARG A 34 -21.69 14.28 -8.83
N PRO A 35 -22.49 13.32 -8.30
CA PRO A 35 -22.49 13.03 -6.87
C PRO A 35 -21.10 12.52 -6.43
N LEU A 36 -20.51 13.08 -5.37
CA LEU A 36 -19.23 12.64 -4.78
C LEU A 36 -19.39 11.32 -4.00
N HIS A 37 -19.86 10.25 -4.66
CA HIS A 37 -20.08 8.93 -4.04
C HIS A 37 -19.69 7.78 -4.98
N ALA A 38 -18.73 7.99 -5.88
CA ALA A 38 -18.31 6.96 -6.84
C ALA A 38 -16.88 6.47 -6.66
N ALA A 39 -16.02 7.27 -6.02
CA ALA A 39 -14.66 6.85 -5.70
C ALA A 39 -14.64 5.72 -4.67
N ALA A 40 -13.61 4.88 -4.74
CA ALA A 40 -13.39 3.81 -3.77
C ALA A 40 -11.90 3.69 -3.40
N LEU A 41 -11.65 3.27 -2.15
CA LEU A 41 -10.35 2.82 -1.68
C LEU A 41 -10.25 1.30 -1.91
N LYS A 42 -9.32 0.89 -2.78
CA LYS A 42 -9.09 -0.52 -3.10
C LYS A 42 -7.71 -0.95 -2.68
N PHE A 43 -7.63 -2.04 -1.93
CA PHE A 43 -6.36 -2.64 -1.50
C PHE A 43 -6.09 -3.97 -2.20
N PHE A 44 -5.06 -3.98 -3.04
CA PHE A 44 -4.54 -5.17 -3.70
C PHE A 44 -3.31 -5.70 -2.96
N TRP A 45 -3.39 -6.94 -2.49
CA TRP A 45 -2.32 -7.53 -1.70
C TRP A 45 -1.88 -8.91 -2.19
N GLY A 46 -0.66 -9.27 -1.82
CA GLY A 46 -0.10 -10.59 -2.11
C GLY A 46 1.35 -10.71 -1.63
N PRO A 47 1.97 -11.89 -1.76
CA PRO A 47 3.38 -12.08 -1.42
C PRO A 47 4.31 -11.25 -2.33
N MET A 48 5.61 -11.29 -2.07
CA MET A 48 6.59 -10.79 -3.04
C MET A 48 6.46 -11.56 -4.36
N ASP A 49 6.84 -10.93 -5.48
CA ASP A 49 6.83 -11.52 -6.82
C ASP A 49 5.47 -11.96 -7.39
N CYS A 50 4.33 -11.64 -6.75
CA CYS A 50 3.00 -11.89 -7.33
C CYS A 50 2.55 -10.83 -8.36
N GLY A 51 3.43 -9.91 -8.79
CA GLY A 51 3.12 -8.94 -9.84
C GLY A 51 2.32 -7.69 -9.40
N LYS A 52 2.37 -7.31 -8.12
CA LYS A 52 1.72 -6.08 -7.58
C LYS A 52 2.00 -4.83 -8.41
N SER A 53 3.26 -4.45 -8.53
CA SER A 53 3.66 -3.26 -9.29
C SER A 53 3.32 -3.36 -10.78
N THR A 54 3.33 -4.57 -11.36
CA THR A 54 2.88 -4.78 -12.75
C THR A 54 1.39 -4.47 -12.89
N MET A 55 0.55 -4.96 -11.97
CA MET A 55 -0.87 -4.67 -11.96
C MET A 55 -1.13 -3.17 -11.74
N ALA A 56 -0.37 -2.52 -10.85
CA ALA A 56 -0.44 -1.08 -10.62
C ALA A 56 -0.17 -0.28 -11.91
N LEU A 57 0.90 -0.60 -12.64
CA LEU A 57 1.23 0.09 -13.90
C LEU A 57 0.22 -0.22 -15.02
N GLN A 58 -0.28 -1.45 -15.11
CA GLN A 58 -1.34 -1.80 -16.06
C GLN A 58 -2.63 -1.01 -15.78
N MET A 59 -2.99 -0.88 -14.50
CA MET A 59 -4.12 -0.07 -14.07
C MET A 59 -3.92 1.40 -14.45
N ASN A 60 -2.77 1.98 -14.13
CA ASN A 60 -2.43 3.36 -14.52
C ASN A 60 -2.61 3.57 -16.04
N HIS A 61 -2.04 2.67 -16.84
CA HIS A 61 -2.13 2.73 -18.29
C HIS A 61 -3.59 2.67 -18.78
N ASN A 62 -4.40 1.77 -18.22
CA ASN A 62 -5.79 1.60 -18.61
C ASN A 62 -6.63 2.84 -18.27
N HIS A 63 -6.47 3.41 -17.07
CA HIS A 63 -7.19 4.64 -16.69
C HIS A 63 -6.77 5.82 -17.57
N SER A 64 -5.46 6.00 -17.79
CA SER A 64 -4.91 7.05 -18.66
C SER A 64 -5.45 6.97 -20.09
N ARG A 65 -5.55 5.75 -20.66
CA ARG A 65 -6.14 5.53 -21.99
C ARG A 65 -7.61 5.93 -22.10
N GLN A 66 -8.34 5.93 -20.98
CA GLN A 66 -9.73 6.38 -20.92
C GLN A 66 -9.86 7.89 -20.65
N GLY A 67 -8.75 8.64 -20.71
CA GLY A 67 -8.73 10.08 -20.51
C GLY A 67 -8.75 10.51 -19.04
N ARG A 68 -8.67 9.58 -18.10
CA ARG A 68 -8.50 9.89 -16.67
C ARG A 68 -7.06 10.28 -16.40
N ARG A 69 -6.83 11.13 -15.42
CA ARG A 69 -5.50 11.54 -14.96
C ARG A 69 -5.25 11.00 -13.57
N GLY A 70 -4.08 10.45 -13.32
CA GLY A 70 -3.75 9.99 -11.98
C GLY A 70 -2.30 10.20 -11.64
N LEU A 71 -2.02 10.10 -10.35
CA LEU A 71 -0.69 10.14 -9.78
C LEU A 71 -0.29 8.73 -9.38
N VAL A 72 0.97 8.39 -9.59
CA VAL A 72 1.56 7.15 -9.10
C VAL A 72 2.54 7.52 -7.99
N THR A 73 2.33 6.96 -6.81
CA THR A 73 3.20 7.11 -5.66
C THR A 73 3.83 5.77 -5.33
N THR A 74 5.04 5.81 -4.80
CA THR A 74 5.73 4.63 -4.30
C THR A 74 6.57 5.00 -3.09
N ARG A 75 6.80 4.03 -2.21
CA ARG A 75 7.79 4.18 -1.16
C ARG A 75 8.89 3.17 -1.37
N ILE A 76 10.08 3.69 -1.59
CA ILE A 76 11.24 2.87 -1.93
C ILE A 76 11.93 2.40 -0.67
N ASP A 77 12.04 1.08 -0.55
CA ASP A 77 13.15 0.49 0.17
C ASP A 77 14.41 0.64 -0.71
N ARG A 78 15.45 1.29 -0.16
CA ARG A 78 16.50 2.05 -0.87
C ARG A 78 17.53 1.21 -1.65
N SER A 79 17.11 0.32 -2.54
CA SER A 79 18.03 -0.36 -3.45
C SER A 79 18.11 0.24 -4.87
N LEU A 80 17.12 1.03 -5.34
CA LEU A 80 17.04 1.42 -6.77
C LEU A 80 16.56 2.87 -7.11
N GLY A 81 16.30 3.75 -6.15
CA GLY A 81 15.86 5.15 -6.41
C GLY A 81 14.36 5.33 -6.78
N PRO A 82 13.86 6.59 -6.97
CA PRO A 82 12.45 6.99 -7.17
C PRO A 82 11.80 6.53 -8.47
N GLN A 83 11.70 5.22 -8.69
CA GLN A 83 10.98 4.64 -9.84
C GLN A 83 10.19 3.39 -9.44
N VAL A 84 8.93 3.31 -9.91
CA VAL A 84 8.22 2.02 -9.93
C VAL A 84 8.78 1.24 -11.11
N THR A 85 9.79 0.42 -10.84
CA THR A 85 10.34 -0.52 -11.81
C THR A 85 9.75 -1.90 -11.55
N THR A 86 9.05 -2.42 -12.54
CA THR A 86 8.61 -3.81 -12.49
C THR A 86 9.77 -4.72 -12.87
N ARG A 87 9.77 -5.94 -12.32
CA ARG A 87 10.73 -6.99 -12.68
C ARG A 87 10.70 -7.38 -14.18
N ILE A 88 9.69 -6.90 -14.92
CA ILE A 88 9.48 -7.09 -16.36
C ILE A 88 9.85 -5.87 -17.21
N GLY A 89 10.50 -4.85 -16.63
CA GLY A 89 11.06 -3.72 -17.39
C GLY A 89 10.10 -2.57 -17.72
N LEU A 90 8.89 -2.56 -17.14
CA LEU A 90 8.03 -1.37 -17.16
C LEU A 90 8.51 -0.41 -16.06
N ALA A 91 8.84 0.82 -16.45
CA ALA A 91 9.18 1.91 -15.55
C ALA A 91 8.17 3.05 -15.75
N HIS A 92 7.64 3.59 -14.65
CA HIS A 92 6.82 4.79 -14.66
C HIS A 92 7.37 5.77 -13.64
N GLU A 93 7.33 7.06 -13.98
CA GLU A 93 7.67 8.12 -13.04
C GLU A 93 6.67 8.07 -11.87
N ALA A 94 7.20 8.02 -10.66
CA ALA A 94 6.39 7.92 -9.45
C ALA A 94 6.91 8.91 -8.41
N VAL A 95 5.97 9.49 -7.67
CA VAL A 95 6.29 10.38 -6.56
C VAL A 95 6.72 9.53 -5.36
N GLU A 96 7.88 9.82 -4.80
CA GLU A 96 8.36 9.16 -3.59
C GLU A 96 7.56 9.64 -2.37
N VAL A 97 7.06 8.69 -1.58
CA VAL A 97 6.33 8.97 -0.34
C VAL A 97 7.28 8.91 0.86
N THR A 98 7.67 10.09 1.34
CA THR A 98 8.41 10.24 2.62
C THR A 98 7.45 10.22 3.80
N ASP A 99 7.96 10.27 5.04
CA ASP A 99 7.10 10.31 6.23
C ASP A 99 6.35 11.64 6.40
N GLU A 100 6.85 12.71 5.77
CA GLU A 100 6.32 14.06 5.84
C GLU A 100 5.41 14.42 4.67
N LEU A 101 5.38 13.59 3.62
CA LEU A 101 4.56 13.85 2.44
C LEU A 101 3.07 13.71 2.79
N ASP A 102 2.31 14.79 2.66
CA ASP A 102 0.85 14.77 2.78
C ASP A 102 0.21 14.50 1.41
N LEU A 103 -0.48 13.36 1.27
CA LEU A 103 -1.09 12.93 0.01
C LEU A 103 -2.20 13.88 -0.46
N ARG A 104 -2.89 14.53 0.48
CA ARG A 104 -3.96 15.50 0.15
C ARG A 104 -3.37 16.76 -0.44
N THR A 105 -2.27 17.23 0.13
CA THR A 105 -1.52 18.39 -0.36
C THR A 105 -0.95 18.10 -1.74
N LEU A 106 -0.36 16.92 -1.95
CA LEU A 106 0.09 16.50 -3.29
C LEU A 106 -1.01 16.60 -4.34
N VAL A 107 -2.22 16.11 -4.04
CA VAL A 107 -3.37 16.18 -4.95
C VAL A 107 -3.84 17.62 -5.16
N ARG A 108 -3.96 18.41 -4.08
CA ARG A 108 -4.40 19.81 -4.15
C ARG A 108 -3.43 20.70 -4.92
N ASP A 109 -2.14 20.52 -4.74
CA ASP A 109 -1.11 21.28 -5.45
C ASP A 109 -1.18 20.98 -6.96
N THR A 110 -1.37 19.71 -7.32
CA THR A 110 -1.60 19.30 -8.72
C THR A 110 -2.85 19.98 -9.30
N TRP A 111 -3.94 20.08 -8.54
CA TRP A 111 -5.13 20.83 -8.97
C TRP A 111 -4.86 22.33 -9.12
N ALA A 112 -4.07 22.94 -8.23
CA ALA A 112 -3.71 24.35 -8.30
C ALA A 112 -2.91 24.68 -9.58
N GLU A 113 -2.16 23.72 -10.12
CA GLU A 113 -1.50 23.80 -11.42
C GLU A 113 -2.45 23.62 -12.62
N GLY A 114 -3.75 23.45 -12.37
CA GLY A 114 -4.78 23.24 -13.39
C GLY A 114 -4.86 21.81 -13.91
N VAL A 115 -4.19 20.86 -13.26
CA VAL A 115 -4.21 19.45 -13.65
C VAL A 115 -5.23 18.70 -12.79
N ARG A 116 -6.27 18.14 -13.41
CA ARG A 116 -7.22 17.25 -12.72
C ARG A 116 -6.51 15.97 -12.24
N VAL A 117 -6.91 15.49 -11.06
CA VAL A 117 -6.50 14.18 -10.51
C VAL A 117 -7.78 13.37 -10.26
N ASP A 118 -7.94 12.27 -11.00
CA ASP A 118 -9.07 11.37 -10.92
C ASP A 118 -8.78 10.14 -10.05
N TYR A 119 -7.51 9.77 -9.91
CA TYR A 119 -7.10 8.61 -9.11
C TYR A 119 -5.66 8.72 -8.61
N LEU A 120 -5.38 7.97 -7.55
CA LEU A 120 -4.06 7.78 -6.97
C LEU A 120 -3.73 6.29 -6.96
N ILE A 121 -2.55 5.93 -7.45
CA ILE A 121 -1.99 4.58 -7.34
C ILE A 121 -0.88 4.62 -6.31
N CYS A 122 -1.03 3.89 -5.21
CA CYS A 122 -0.05 3.80 -4.13
C CYS A 122 0.63 2.44 -4.16
N ASP A 123 1.80 2.36 -4.81
CA ASP A 123 2.64 1.17 -4.76
C ASP A 123 3.43 1.10 -3.45
N GLU A 124 3.75 -0.12 -3.04
CA GLU A 124 4.46 -0.41 -1.79
C GLU A 124 3.82 0.23 -0.54
N ALA A 125 2.48 0.28 -0.52
CA ALA A 125 1.66 0.91 0.52
C ALA A 125 1.88 0.32 1.92
N SER A 126 2.41 -0.90 2.03
CA SER A 126 2.77 -1.53 3.30
C SER A 126 3.81 -0.77 4.11
N PHE A 127 4.61 0.07 3.45
CA PHE A 127 5.65 0.89 4.08
C PHE A 127 5.18 2.31 4.38
N TYR A 128 3.96 2.68 4.00
CA TYR A 128 3.40 3.98 4.33
C TYR A 128 3.11 4.02 5.83
N ASN A 129 3.04 5.22 6.41
CA ASN A 129 2.60 5.37 7.79
C ASN A 129 1.06 5.31 7.86
N LEU A 130 0.51 5.21 9.07
CA LEU A 130 -0.93 5.12 9.29
C LEU A 130 -1.67 6.38 8.80
N GLU A 131 -1.05 7.54 8.98
CA GLU A 131 -1.61 8.83 8.56
C GLU A 131 -1.84 8.86 7.03
N HIS A 132 -0.91 8.33 6.23
CA HIS A 132 -1.14 8.21 4.78
C HIS A 132 -2.36 7.36 4.46
N ILE A 133 -2.65 6.31 5.22
CA ILE A 133 -3.82 5.45 4.98
C ILE A 133 -5.12 6.19 5.32
N GLU A 134 -5.13 7.01 6.38
CA GLU A 134 -6.27 7.91 6.66
C GLU A 134 -6.45 8.93 5.53
N GLN A 135 -5.35 9.52 5.04
CA GLN A 135 -5.39 10.47 3.94
C GLN A 135 -5.92 9.85 2.65
N MET A 136 -5.63 8.57 2.39
CA MET A 136 -6.23 7.82 1.27
C MET A 136 -7.74 7.72 1.39
N ALA A 137 -8.26 7.39 2.58
CA ALA A 137 -9.70 7.35 2.81
C ALA A 137 -10.34 8.74 2.68
N GLU A 138 -9.67 9.79 3.19
CA GLU A 138 -10.16 11.17 3.06
C GLU A 138 -10.21 11.63 1.59
N LEU A 139 -9.22 11.26 0.77
CA LEU A 139 -9.21 11.51 -0.68
C LEU A 139 -10.40 10.87 -1.39
N VAL A 140 -10.82 9.68 -0.96
CA VAL A 140 -12.03 9.04 -1.49
C VAL A 140 -13.27 9.78 -1.00
N ASP A 141 -13.43 9.94 0.31
CA ASP A 141 -14.67 10.41 0.94
C ASP A 141 -14.97 11.89 0.68
N SER A 142 -13.94 12.74 0.70
CA SER A 142 -14.10 14.19 0.67
C SER A 142 -13.81 14.80 -0.70
N TYR A 143 -13.07 14.07 -1.53
CA TYR A 143 -12.52 14.59 -2.78
C TYR A 143 -12.90 13.76 -4.02
N ASP A 144 -13.56 12.61 -3.85
CA ASP A 144 -14.00 11.68 -4.92
C ASP A 144 -12.84 11.31 -5.87
N VAL A 145 -11.65 11.09 -5.29
CA VAL A 145 -10.46 10.57 -5.97
C VAL A 145 -10.36 9.08 -5.69
N ASP A 146 -10.39 8.24 -6.73
CA ASP A 146 -10.17 6.79 -6.57
C ASP A 146 -8.78 6.51 -6.01
N VAL A 147 -8.66 5.58 -5.06
CA VAL A 147 -7.34 5.18 -4.52
C VAL A 147 -7.13 3.69 -4.70
N TYR A 148 -6.02 3.33 -5.35
CA TYR A 148 -5.60 1.96 -5.58
C TYR A 148 -4.28 1.70 -4.84
N ALA A 149 -4.37 1.06 -3.68
CA ALA A 149 -3.21 0.69 -2.86
C ALA A 149 -2.72 -0.72 -3.19
N PHE A 150 -1.40 -0.88 -3.34
CA PHE A 150 -0.74 -2.15 -3.60
C PHE A 150 0.30 -2.42 -2.51
N GLY A 151 0.27 -3.62 -1.91
CA GLY A 151 1.21 -3.92 -0.83
C GLY A 151 1.29 -5.38 -0.39
N LEU A 152 2.28 -5.66 0.44
CA LEU A 152 2.35 -6.88 1.25
C LEU A 152 1.36 -6.80 2.42
N ALA A 153 0.64 -7.90 2.69
CA ALA A 153 -0.19 -7.97 3.90
C ALA A 153 0.68 -8.11 5.16
N THR A 154 1.68 -8.99 5.12
CA THR A 154 2.49 -9.37 6.28
C THR A 154 3.99 -9.21 6.05
N ASP A 155 4.70 -8.92 7.14
CA ASP A 155 6.15 -8.90 7.20
C ASP A 155 6.77 -10.31 7.22
N PHE A 156 8.10 -10.36 7.37
CA PHE A 156 8.83 -11.63 7.39
C PHE A 156 8.55 -12.52 8.60
N ARG A 157 7.90 -11.98 9.63
CA ARG A 157 7.46 -12.68 10.85
C ARG A 157 6.04 -13.22 10.70
N SER A 158 5.42 -13.02 9.54
CA SER A 158 4.01 -13.34 9.28
C SER A 158 3.04 -12.50 10.15
N CYS A 159 3.45 -11.29 10.54
CA CYS A 159 2.61 -10.31 11.22
C CYS A 159 2.16 -9.25 10.21
N LEU A 160 0.93 -8.72 10.34
CA LEU A 160 0.45 -7.66 9.45
C LEU A 160 1.36 -6.43 9.54
N PHE A 161 1.62 -5.79 8.39
CA PHE A 161 2.14 -4.43 8.40
C PHE A 161 1.08 -3.49 9.00
N PRO A 162 1.45 -2.47 9.80
CA PRO A 162 0.48 -1.52 10.35
C PRO A 162 -0.38 -0.86 9.27
N ALA A 163 0.24 -0.40 8.17
CA ALA A 163 -0.48 0.17 7.04
C ALA A 163 -1.41 -0.83 6.36
N ALA A 164 -0.96 -2.08 6.15
CA ALA A 164 -1.81 -3.12 5.58
C ALA A 164 -3.00 -3.45 6.50
N GLN A 165 -2.77 -3.55 7.81
CA GLN A 165 -3.85 -3.72 8.78
C GLN A 165 -4.87 -2.58 8.65
N ARG A 166 -4.41 -1.33 8.58
CA ARG A 166 -5.31 -0.19 8.42
C ARG A 166 -6.07 -0.20 7.10
N LEU A 167 -5.42 -0.61 6.00
CA LEU A 167 -6.08 -0.81 4.71
C LEU A 167 -7.13 -1.92 4.75
N PHE A 168 -6.90 -3.01 5.49
CA PHE A 168 -7.94 -4.04 5.71
C PHE A 168 -9.15 -3.50 6.48
N GLU A 169 -8.97 -2.49 7.33
CA GLU A 169 -10.04 -1.86 8.11
C GLU A 169 -10.82 -0.81 7.31
N LEU A 170 -10.17 -0.09 6.41
CA LEU A 170 -10.72 1.09 5.72
C LEU A 170 -11.13 0.87 4.26
N ALA A 171 -10.50 -0.05 3.53
CA ALA A 171 -10.74 -0.17 2.10
C ALA A 171 -12.14 -0.71 1.79
N ASP A 172 -12.81 -0.11 0.80
CA ASP A 172 -14.09 -0.57 0.26
C ASP A 172 -13.96 -1.95 -0.40
N GLU A 173 -12.81 -2.21 -1.03
CA GLU A 173 -12.50 -3.48 -1.68
C GLU A 173 -11.11 -3.96 -1.28
N VAL A 174 -11.02 -5.19 -0.77
CA VAL A 174 -9.75 -5.85 -0.48
C VAL A 174 -9.62 -7.10 -1.34
N ALA A 175 -8.68 -7.07 -2.29
CA ALA A 175 -8.49 -8.13 -3.26
C ALA A 175 -7.09 -8.71 -3.18
N ARG A 176 -7.01 -10.03 -3.14
CA ARG A 176 -5.74 -10.75 -3.29
C ARG A 176 -5.39 -10.85 -4.77
N ILE A 177 -4.15 -10.55 -5.14
CA ILE A 177 -3.67 -10.76 -6.51
C ILE A 177 -3.67 -12.25 -6.84
N GLN A 178 -4.24 -12.59 -8.00
CA GLN A 178 -4.53 -13.96 -8.43
C GLN A 178 -3.32 -14.71 -9.00
N VAL A 179 -2.20 -14.02 -9.22
CA VAL A 179 -0.97 -14.65 -9.69
C VAL A 179 -0.35 -15.44 -8.53
N GLU A 180 -0.47 -16.76 -8.61
CA GLU A 180 0.06 -17.67 -7.60
C GLU A 180 1.59 -17.71 -7.63
N VAL A 181 2.21 -17.32 -6.52
CA VAL A 181 3.64 -17.55 -6.31
C VAL A 181 3.79 -18.89 -5.62
N LEU A 182 4.52 -19.81 -6.22
CA LEU A 182 4.69 -21.15 -5.67
C LEU A 182 5.86 -21.21 -4.70
N CYS A 183 5.65 -21.91 -3.58
CA CYS A 183 6.75 -22.42 -2.78
C CYS A 183 7.48 -23.51 -3.58
N TRP A 184 8.76 -23.75 -3.28
CA TRP A 184 9.59 -24.80 -3.90
C TRP A 184 8.94 -26.19 -3.93
N CYS A 185 7.95 -26.45 -3.08
CA CYS A 185 7.21 -27.70 -3.01
C CYS A 185 5.95 -27.78 -3.89
N GLY A 186 5.70 -26.77 -4.73
CA GLY A 186 4.54 -26.68 -5.61
C GLY A 186 3.25 -26.22 -4.94
N ARG A 187 3.20 -26.10 -3.60
CA ARG A 187 2.08 -25.42 -2.91
C ARG A 187 2.18 -23.92 -3.05
N GLU A 188 1.04 -23.25 -2.98
CA GLU A 188 0.97 -21.80 -2.92
C GLU A 188 1.84 -21.24 -1.78
N GLY A 189 2.68 -20.29 -2.14
CA GLY A 189 3.57 -19.55 -1.27
C GLY A 189 2.89 -18.27 -0.82
N LEU A 190 2.78 -18.09 0.50
CA LEU A 190 2.03 -17.00 1.11
C LEU A 190 2.90 -16.08 1.95
N LEU A 191 4.02 -16.60 2.44
CA LEU A 191 4.80 -15.97 3.50
C LEU A 191 6.17 -15.58 2.95
N ASN A 192 6.54 -14.31 3.12
CA ASN A 192 7.83 -13.79 2.72
C ASN A 192 8.87 -14.13 3.79
N ALA A 193 9.63 -15.21 3.64
CA ALA A 193 10.66 -15.57 4.61
C ALA A 193 11.89 -14.69 4.40
N ARG A 194 12.37 -14.03 5.47
CA ARG A 194 13.72 -13.45 5.47
C ARG A 194 14.73 -14.55 5.71
N VAL A 195 15.72 -14.65 4.82
CA VAL A 195 16.79 -15.64 4.86
C VAL A 195 18.10 -14.91 5.08
N VAL A 196 18.82 -15.30 6.12
CA VAL A 196 20.17 -14.82 6.44
C VAL A 196 21.04 -16.04 6.62
N ASP A 197 22.16 -16.12 5.90
CA ASP A 197 23.09 -17.25 5.92
C ASP A 197 22.41 -18.61 5.72
N GLY A 198 21.45 -18.65 4.79
CA GLY A 198 20.69 -19.86 4.45
C GLY A 198 19.73 -20.34 5.55
N ARG A 199 19.36 -19.48 6.51
CA ARG A 199 18.39 -19.79 7.57
C ARG A 199 17.24 -18.80 7.59
N VAL A 200 16.03 -19.28 7.83
CA VAL A 200 14.86 -18.42 8.05
C VAL A 200 15.02 -17.69 9.38
N VAL A 201 15.05 -16.35 9.32
CA VAL A 201 15.10 -15.48 10.49
C VAL A 201 13.69 -15.02 10.86
N ARG A 202 13.37 -14.98 12.15
CA ARG A 202 12.05 -14.60 12.68
C ARG A 202 12.08 -13.42 13.65
N GLU A 203 13.26 -12.90 13.94
CA GLU A 203 13.49 -11.83 14.91
C GLU A 203 14.32 -10.72 14.28
N GLY A 204 14.20 -9.51 14.79
CA GLY A 204 14.87 -8.31 14.28
C GLY A 204 13.89 -7.28 13.74
N LEU A 205 14.44 -6.15 13.29
CA LEU A 205 13.64 -5.05 12.76
C LEU A 205 12.85 -5.50 11.53
N GLN A 206 11.61 -5.00 11.43
CA GLN A 206 10.64 -5.31 10.38
C GLN A 206 11.14 -4.91 8.99
N VAL A 207 11.90 -3.82 8.94
CA VAL A 207 12.64 -3.37 7.77
C VAL A 207 14.12 -3.48 8.10
N VAL A 208 14.84 -4.32 7.36
CA VAL A 208 16.30 -4.32 7.37
C VAL A 208 16.72 -3.71 6.04
N ILE A 209 17.05 -2.42 6.10
CA ILE A 209 17.74 -1.72 5.02
C ILE A 209 19.12 -2.38 4.92
N GLY A 210 19.55 -2.70 3.70
CA GLY A 210 20.79 -3.44 3.40
C GLY A 210 22.10 -2.75 3.78
N ASP A 211 22.12 -1.82 4.76
CA ASP A 211 23.28 -0.97 5.06
C ASP A 211 23.75 -0.99 6.52
N THR A 212 23.33 -1.96 7.35
CA THR A 212 23.95 -2.07 8.69
C THR A 212 23.89 -3.49 9.26
N VAL A 213 24.71 -4.42 8.74
CA VAL A 213 25.66 -5.31 9.46
C VAL A 213 26.53 -6.04 8.43
N ASP A 214 27.85 -6.08 8.66
CA ASP A 214 28.87 -6.82 7.92
C ASP A 214 28.48 -8.25 7.48
N SER A 215 28.82 -8.59 6.23
CA SER A 215 29.08 -9.94 5.69
C SER A 215 27.94 -10.96 5.47
N ALA A 216 26.72 -10.73 5.94
CA ALA A 216 25.64 -11.73 5.80
C ALA A 216 24.76 -11.50 4.55
N GLU A 217 24.58 -12.53 3.72
CA GLU A 217 23.69 -12.47 2.55
C GLU A 217 22.22 -12.48 3.02
N VAL A 218 21.55 -11.32 3.01
CA VAL A 218 20.12 -11.20 3.30
C VAL A 218 19.33 -11.31 2.01
N ARG A 219 18.40 -12.27 1.95
CA ARG A 219 17.45 -12.41 0.84
C ARG A 219 16.05 -12.75 1.34
N TYR A 220 15.05 -12.50 0.51
CA TYR A 220 13.67 -12.90 0.79
C TYR A 220 13.25 -14.06 -0.12
N GLN A 221 12.52 -15.03 0.44
CA GLN A 221 11.99 -16.18 -0.31
C GLN A 221 10.54 -16.45 0.08
N VAL A 222 9.66 -16.56 -0.91
CA VAL A 222 8.25 -16.88 -0.68
C VAL A 222 8.08 -18.37 -0.37
N LEU A 223 7.45 -18.69 0.76
CA LEU A 223 7.24 -20.06 1.23
C LEU A 223 5.76 -20.33 1.56
N CYS A 224 5.37 -21.60 1.44
CA CYS A 224 4.09 -22.06 1.98
C CYS A 224 4.16 -22.08 3.51
N ARG A 225 3.01 -22.02 4.19
CA ARG A 225 2.95 -22.00 5.67
C ARG A 225 3.74 -23.14 6.33
N ARG A 226 3.69 -24.35 5.75
CA ARG A 226 4.40 -25.52 6.31
C ARG A 226 5.92 -25.30 6.31
N HIS A 227 6.50 -24.93 5.17
CA HIS A 227 7.94 -24.77 5.03
C HIS A 227 8.46 -23.50 5.69
N TYR A 228 7.66 -22.42 5.69
CA TYR A 228 7.95 -21.25 6.52
C TYR A 228 8.05 -21.63 8.01
N ARG A 229 7.10 -22.43 8.54
CA ARG A 229 7.12 -22.86 9.95
C ARG A 229 8.29 -23.81 10.27
N ALA A 230 8.64 -24.70 9.34
CA ALA A 230 9.76 -25.62 9.51
C ALA A 230 11.14 -24.95 9.31
N GLY A 231 11.20 -23.79 8.66
CA GLY A 231 12.46 -23.16 8.27
C GLY A 231 13.13 -23.84 7.07
N GLU A 232 12.36 -24.55 6.25
CA GLU A 232 12.84 -25.35 5.12
C GLU A 232 12.87 -24.53 3.83
N LEU A 233 14.06 -24.19 3.35
CA LEU A 233 14.25 -23.36 2.15
C LEU A 233 14.16 -24.14 0.83
N GLY A 234 14.06 -25.46 0.90
CA GLY A 234 14.05 -26.38 -0.24
C GLY A 234 15.40 -27.08 -0.43
N PRO A 235 15.47 -27.99 -1.42
CA PRO A 235 16.72 -28.66 -1.78
C PRO A 235 17.78 -27.62 -2.21
N ARG A 236 19.04 -27.90 -1.85
CA ARG A 236 20.21 -27.12 -2.28
C ARG A 236 20.65 -27.53 -3.67
#